data_AF-A0A836TIE8-F1
#
_entry.id   AF-A0A836TIE8-F1
#
_cell.length_a   1.000
_cell.length_b   1.000
_cell.length_c   1.000
_cell.angle_alpha   90.00
_cell.angle_beta   90.00
_cell.angle_gamma   90.00
#
_symmetry.space_group_name_H-M   'P 1'
#
loop_
_entity.id
_entity.type
_entity.pdbx_description
1 polymer ?
#
loop_
_entity_poly.entity_id
_entity_poly.type
_entity_poly.pdbx_seq_one_letter_code
_entity_poly.pdbx_strand_id
1 'polypeptide(L)'
;MSGHCSKSFNSLEFYSLTEVAMKNVQKCFIFIVLLAIVGMVSGCTSTPEKTRVTVGDYQPPEWVNKGSGAFEDGSGEKVFYGVGSADGIRSISLRRSTADDRALANLATQIEATVKRLSKDFQEITGRSTAAGKDSTERENVAQAFKVLVNQTLSGSKIIDHWEHPAKNVLYSLARIELKIMEKKIDLHNELSDESRDAIKKKAEKLHEEMRKEGL
;
A
#
# COMPACT_ATOMS: atom_id res chain seq x y z
N MET A 1 47.07 -75.63 75.04
CA MET A 1 47.39 -76.16 73.70
C MET A 1 46.63 -75.34 72.68
N SER A 2 47.40 -74.77 71.75
CA SER A 2 47.04 -73.83 70.69
C SER A 2 46.21 -74.49 69.59
N GLY A 3 45.16 -73.79 69.12
CA GLY A 3 44.37 -74.18 67.96
C GLY A 3 44.09 -72.96 67.07
N HIS A 4 44.91 -72.78 66.04
CA HIS A 4 44.64 -71.87 64.92
C HIS A 4 43.44 -72.38 64.12
N CYS A 5 42.49 -71.49 63.79
CA CYS A 5 41.53 -71.72 62.71
C CYS A 5 41.67 -70.58 61.70
N SER A 6 42.37 -70.88 60.61
CA SER A 6 42.42 -70.07 59.40
C SER A 6 41.13 -70.30 58.61
N LYS A 7 40.39 -69.23 58.29
CA LYS A 7 39.41 -69.24 57.21
C LYS A 7 39.94 -68.33 56.10
N SER A 8 40.38 -68.95 55.01
CA SER A 8 40.70 -68.27 53.76
C SER A 8 39.41 -67.72 53.15
N PHE A 9 39.36 -66.41 52.92
CA PHE A 9 38.35 -65.78 52.09
C PHE A 9 38.93 -65.60 50.67
N ASN A 10 38.27 -66.20 49.67
CA ASN A 10 38.72 -66.29 48.29
C ASN A 10 38.74 -64.92 47.58
N SER A 11 39.84 -64.63 46.88
CA SER A 11 40.07 -63.41 46.07
C SER A 11 39.17 -63.30 44.81
N LEU A 12 38.50 -64.38 44.40
CA LEU A 12 37.73 -64.46 43.15
C LEU A 12 36.32 -63.86 43.20
N GLU A 13 35.70 -63.71 44.38
CA GLU A 13 34.36 -63.08 44.46
C GLU A 13 34.42 -61.55 44.33
N PHE A 14 35.52 -60.92 44.75
CA PHE A 14 35.69 -59.47 44.70
C PHE A 14 35.84 -58.92 43.27
N TYR A 15 36.35 -59.72 42.33
CA TYR A 15 36.57 -59.29 40.94
C TYR A 15 35.29 -59.24 40.08
N SER A 16 34.28 -60.05 40.38
CA SER A 16 33.03 -60.09 39.58
C SER A 16 32.07 -58.93 39.89
N LEU A 17 32.10 -58.41 41.12
CA LEU A 17 31.27 -57.30 41.59
C LEU A 17 31.73 -55.94 41.02
N THR A 18 33.02 -55.76 40.74
CA THR A 18 33.58 -54.51 40.21
C THR A 18 33.30 -54.31 38.72
N GLU A 19 33.28 -55.37 37.90
CA GLU A 19 32.92 -55.29 36.48
C GLU A 19 31.44 -54.94 36.23
N VAL A 20 30.52 -55.51 37.03
CA VAL A 20 29.07 -55.25 36.91
C VAL A 20 28.74 -53.83 37.35
N ALA A 21 29.38 -53.36 38.43
CA ALA A 21 29.23 -51.98 38.91
C ALA A 21 29.74 -50.96 37.88
N MET A 22 30.91 -51.19 37.27
CA MET A 22 31.47 -50.28 36.25
C MET A 22 30.61 -50.23 34.97
N LYS A 23 30.05 -51.35 34.50
CA LYS A 23 29.14 -51.38 33.33
C LYS A 23 27.82 -50.67 33.59
N ASN A 24 27.29 -50.72 34.82
CA ASN A 24 26.06 -50.02 35.19
C ASN A 24 26.29 -48.51 35.36
N VAL A 25 27.43 -48.10 35.91
CA VAL A 25 27.83 -46.68 35.99
C VAL A 25 28.06 -46.09 34.60
N GLN A 26 28.69 -46.83 33.68
CA GLN A 26 28.90 -46.39 32.30
C GLN A 26 27.58 -46.27 31.53
N LYS A 27 26.62 -47.19 31.74
CA LYS A 27 25.27 -47.10 31.16
C LYS A 27 24.48 -45.91 31.71
N CYS A 28 24.56 -45.65 33.02
CA CYS A 28 23.94 -44.46 33.63
C CYS A 28 24.55 -43.17 33.07
N PHE A 29 25.87 -43.13 32.87
CA PHE A 29 26.55 -41.96 32.31
C PHE A 29 26.12 -41.69 30.86
N ILE A 30 26.05 -42.73 30.02
CA ILE A 30 25.55 -42.63 28.64
C ILE A 30 24.08 -42.19 28.61
N PHE A 31 23.24 -42.70 29.53
CA PHE A 31 21.82 -42.33 29.62
C PHE A 31 21.63 -40.86 30.04
N ILE A 32 22.44 -40.35 30.96
CA ILE A 32 22.42 -38.94 31.39
C ILE A 32 22.88 -38.01 30.25
N VAL A 33 23.91 -38.40 29.51
CA VAL A 33 24.39 -37.63 28.33
C VAL A 33 23.33 -37.62 27.22
N LEU A 34 22.65 -38.73 26.96
CA LEU A 34 21.53 -38.80 26.00
C LEU A 34 20.35 -37.91 26.41
N LEU A 35 20.00 -37.87 27.70
CA LEU A 35 18.96 -36.97 28.22
C LEU A 35 19.35 -35.49 28.12
N ALA A 36 20.63 -35.16 28.32
CA ALA A 36 21.11 -33.79 28.18
C ALA A 36 21.07 -33.27 26.73
N ILE A 37 21.34 -34.13 25.74
CA ILE A 37 21.25 -33.79 24.32
C ILE A 37 19.80 -33.57 23.88
N VAL A 38 18.85 -34.34 24.41
CA VAL A 38 17.42 -34.19 24.11
C VAL A 38 16.84 -32.90 24.74
N GLY A 39 17.37 -32.46 25.89
CA GLY A 39 16.96 -31.21 26.54
C GLY A 39 17.28 -29.93 25.74
N MET A 40 18.30 -29.95 24.87
CA MET A 40 18.74 -28.79 24.08
C MET A 40 17.85 -28.47 22.87
N VAL A 41 16.91 -29.34 22.47
CA VAL A 41 16.04 -29.11 21.30
C VAL A 41 14.70 -28.47 21.68
N SER A 42 14.50 -28.12 22.96
CA SER A 42 13.35 -27.32 23.40
C SER A 42 13.55 -25.83 23.09
N GLY A 43 13.92 -25.52 21.84
CA GLY A 43 13.86 -24.16 21.32
C GLY A 43 12.39 -23.83 21.04
N CYS A 44 11.73 -23.14 21.98
CA CYS A 44 10.53 -22.40 21.63
C CYS A 44 10.87 -21.46 20.48
N THR A 45 10.42 -21.79 19.28
CA THR A 45 10.37 -20.85 18.17
C THR A 45 9.32 -19.80 18.52
N SER A 46 9.73 -18.78 19.28
CA SER A 46 8.97 -17.54 19.35
C SER A 46 9.02 -16.96 17.94
N THR A 47 7.92 -17.16 17.21
CA THR A 47 7.65 -16.40 15.99
C THR A 47 7.82 -14.93 16.38
N PRO A 48 8.66 -14.15 15.68
CA PRO A 48 8.86 -12.76 16.03
C PRO A 48 7.50 -12.05 15.92
N GLU A 49 7.00 -11.57 17.06
CA GLU A 49 5.78 -10.77 17.09
C GLU A 49 5.98 -9.57 16.17
N LYS A 50 5.03 -9.36 15.24
CA LYS A 50 5.09 -8.23 14.29
C LYS A 50 5.13 -6.94 15.11
N THR A 51 6.32 -6.34 15.24
CA THR A 51 6.53 -5.08 15.96
C THR A 51 5.87 -3.89 15.26
N ARG A 52 5.46 -4.04 13.99
CA ARG A 52 4.74 -3.03 13.23
C ARG A 52 3.30 -3.47 12.95
N VAL A 53 2.36 -2.68 13.47
CA VAL A 53 0.95 -2.71 13.08
C VAL A 53 0.84 -2.14 11.66
N THR A 54 0.35 -2.91 10.69
CA THR A 54 0.17 -2.49 9.29
C THR A 54 -1.29 -2.25 8.96
N VAL A 55 -1.54 -1.43 7.95
CA VAL A 55 -2.90 -1.13 7.46
C VAL A 55 -3.62 -2.41 7.04
N GLY A 56 -2.89 -3.36 6.42
CA GLY A 56 -3.43 -4.64 5.97
C GLY A 56 -3.86 -5.58 7.10
N ASP A 57 -3.45 -5.35 8.35
CA ASP A 57 -3.83 -6.22 9.48
C ASP A 57 -5.30 -5.99 9.93
N TYR A 58 -5.98 -4.96 9.41
CA TYR A 58 -7.33 -4.55 9.85
C TYR A 58 -8.40 -4.55 8.75
N GLN A 59 -8.22 -5.37 7.71
CA GLN A 59 -9.17 -5.52 6.59
C GLN A 59 -9.68 -4.15 6.08
N PRO A 60 -8.77 -3.26 5.66
CA PRO A 60 -9.16 -1.95 5.18
C PRO A 60 -10.01 -2.07 3.90
N PRO A 61 -10.89 -1.11 3.62
CA PRO A 61 -11.56 -1.01 2.33
C PRO A 61 -10.53 -1.05 1.19
N GLU A 62 -10.92 -1.64 0.08
CA GLU A 62 -10.02 -1.87 -1.06
C GLU A 62 -9.34 -0.57 -1.54
N TRP A 63 -10.08 0.55 -1.53
CA TRP A 63 -9.59 1.86 -1.95
C TRP A 63 -8.44 2.40 -1.09
N VAL A 64 -8.35 2.01 0.19
CA VAL A 64 -7.25 2.41 1.08
C VAL A 64 -5.94 1.75 0.63
N ASN A 65 -6.01 0.50 0.15
CA ASN A 65 -4.84 -0.24 -0.34
C ASN A 65 -4.49 0.13 -1.79
N LYS A 66 -5.50 0.38 -2.63
CA LYS A 66 -5.30 0.81 -4.03
C LYS A 66 -4.68 2.20 -4.11
N GLY A 67 -5.07 3.11 -3.21
CA GLY A 67 -4.60 4.49 -3.22
C GLY A 67 -5.33 5.37 -4.22
N SER A 68 -4.70 6.50 -4.56
CA SER A 68 -5.23 7.43 -5.56
C SER A 68 -5.07 6.85 -6.96
N GLY A 69 -6.00 7.14 -7.87
CA GLY A 69 -5.85 6.75 -9.27
C GLY A 69 -7.11 6.82 -10.13
N ALA A 70 -6.93 6.53 -11.43
CA ALA A 70 -7.99 6.47 -12.41
C ALA A 70 -8.56 5.04 -12.52
N PHE A 71 -9.79 4.84 -12.05
CA PHE A 71 -10.45 3.53 -12.06
C PHE A 71 -11.87 3.63 -12.62
N GLU A 72 -12.37 2.50 -13.13
CA GLU A 72 -13.80 2.35 -13.37
C GLU A 72 -14.50 2.05 -12.04
N ASP A 73 -15.63 2.69 -11.80
CA ASP A 73 -16.46 2.31 -10.66
C ASP A 73 -17.24 1.01 -10.93
N GLY A 74 -17.96 0.49 -9.94
CA GLY A 74 -18.71 -0.76 -10.07
C GLY A 74 -19.81 -0.74 -11.14
N SER A 75 -20.12 0.43 -11.72
CA SER A 75 -21.06 0.60 -12.83
C SER A 75 -20.39 0.76 -14.21
N GLY A 76 -19.06 0.72 -14.25
CA GLY A 76 -18.27 0.92 -15.47
C GLY A 76 -18.05 2.39 -15.83
N GLU A 77 -18.34 3.33 -14.93
CA GLU A 77 -18.08 4.75 -15.19
C GLU A 77 -16.62 5.11 -14.94
N LYS A 78 -16.07 5.92 -15.85
CA LYS A 78 -14.71 6.45 -15.75
C LYS A 78 -14.62 7.51 -14.66
N VAL A 79 -13.86 7.20 -13.62
CA VAL A 79 -13.75 8.00 -12.42
C VAL A 79 -12.29 8.23 -12.04
N PHE A 80 -12.01 9.40 -11.46
CA PHE A 80 -10.76 9.67 -10.78
C PHE A 80 -10.97 9.67 -9.27
N TYR A 81 -10.05 9.00 -8.57
CA TYR A 81 -10.05 8.88 -7.12
C TYR A 81 -8.82 9.55 -6.52
N GLY A 82 -9.02 10.31 -5.44
CA GLY A 82 -7.94 10.83 -4.61
C GLY A 82 -8.05 10.25 -3.20
N VAL A 83 -6.96 9.72 -2.66
CA VAL A 83 -6.91 9.18 -1.30
C VAL A 83 -6.01 10.05 -0.45
N GLY A 84 -6.57 10.65 0.59
CA GLY A 84 -5.86 11.45 1.58
C GLY A 84 -5.80 10.74 2.93
N SER A 85 -4.79 11.03 3.73
CA SER A 85 -4.71 10.52 5.11
C SER A 85 -4.23 11.60 6.08
N ALA A 86 -4.69 11.55 7.32
CA ALA A 86 -4.28 12.45 8.38
C ALA A 86 -4.01 11.67 9.68
N ASP A 87 -2.78 11.77 10.17
CA ASP A 87 -2.27 11.10 11.36
C ASP A 87 -1.88 12.08 12.46
N GLY A 88 -1.88 11.62 13.72
CA GLY A 88 -1.34 12.39 14.86
C GLY A 88 -2.19 13.58 15.33
N ILE A 89 -3.35 13.84 14.71
CA ILE A 89 -4.25 14.93 15.07
C ILE A 89 -5.27 14.45 16.12
N ARG A 90 -5.27 15.09 17.29
CA ARG A 90 -6.19 14.71 18.40
C ARG A 90 -7.64 15.02 18.09
N SER A 91 -7.93 16.21 17.55
CA SER A 91 -9.30 16.61 17.20
C SER A 91 -9.80 15.82 15.99
N ILE A 92 -10.90 15.09 16.17
CA ILE A 92 -11.53 14.28 15.11
C ILE A 92 -11.95 15.17 13.93
N SER A 93 -12.56 16.32 14.21
CA SER A 93 -13.02 17.24 13.17
C SER A 93 -11.87 17.77 12.32
N LEU A 94 -10.77 18.18 12.96
CA LEU A 94 -9.58 18.67 12.26
C LEU A 94 -8.87 17.55 11.48
N ARG A 95 -8.84 16.34 12.04
CA ARG A 95 -8.25 15.18 11.36
C ARG A 95 -9.04 14.83 10.10
N ARG A 96 -10.37 14.85 10.20
CA ARG A 96 -11.26 14.62 9.05
C ARG A 96 -11.03 15.67 7.97
N SER A 97 -11.10 16.96 8.31
CA SER A 97 -10.89 18.02 7.32
C SER A 97 -9.50 17.94 6.69
N THR A 98 -8.47 17.64 7.47
CA THR A 98 -7.10 17.48 6.95
C THR A 98 -6.99 16.29 5.98
N ALA A 99 -7.66 15.17 6.27
CA ALA A 99 -7.66 14.02 5.38
C ALA A 99 -8.44 14.33 4.09
N ASP A 100 -9.56 15.04 4.20
CA ASP A 100 -10.37 15.49 3.06
C ASP A 100 -9.58 16.43 2.14
N ASP A 101 -8.92 17.43 2.72
CA ASP A 101 -8.09 18.38 1.97
C ASP A 101 -6.94 17.67 1.24
N ARG A 102 -6.31 16.67 1.89
CA ARG A 102 -5.26 15.85 1.27
C ARG A 102 -5.81 14.95 0.16
N ALA A 103 -7.02 14.42 0.30
CA ALA A 103 -7.66 13.61 -0.73
C ALA A 103 -7.97 14.44 -1.97
N LEU A 104 -8.51 15.65 -1.77
CA LEU A 104 -8.77 16.62 -2.83
C LEU A 104 -7.46 17.09 -3.50
N ALA A 105 -6.40 17.32 -2.73
CA ALA A 105 -5.09 17.68 -3.28
C ALA A 105 -4.52 16.57 -4.17
N ASN A 106 -4.57 15.31 -3.73
CA ASN A 106 -4.10 14.17 -4.51
C ASN A 106 -4.93 13.95 -5.78
N LEU A 107 -6.24 14.21 -5.72
CA LEU A 107 -7.09 14.22 -6.91
C LEU A 107 -6.70 15.35 -7.87
N ALA A 108 -6.47 16.56 -7.35
CA ALA A 108 -6.05 17.71 -8.13
C ALA A 108 -4.69 17.47 -8.83
N THR A 109 -3.73 16.83 -8.16
CA THR A 109 -2.43 16.49 -8.77
C THR A 109 -2.56 15.54 -9.96
N GLN A 110 -3.42 14.53 -9.88
CA GLN A 110 -3.66 13.61 -11.02
C GLN A 110 -4.29 14.35 -12.21
N ILE A 111 -5.23 15.24 -11.91
CA ILE A 111 -5.91 16.07 -12.89
C ILE A 111 -4.95 17.10 -13.49
N GLU A 112 -4.05 17.69 -12.70
CA GLU A 112 -3.02 18.61 -13.20
C GLU A 112 -2.02 17.90 -14.11
N ALA A 113 -1.57 16.68 -13.72
CA ALA A 113 -0.75 15.83 -14.58
C ALA A 113 -1.47 15.53 -15.90
N THR A 114 -2.79 15.33 -15.83
CA THR A 114 -3.66 15.15 -17.00
C THR A 114 -3.65 16.39 -17.90
N VAL A 115 -3.90 17.58 -17.33
CA VAL A 115 -3.85 18.86 -18.07
C VAL A 115 -2.50 19.06 -18.73
N LYS A 116 -1.41 18.81 -18.01
CA LYS A 116 -0.06 19.03 -18.52
C LYS A 116 0.24 18.16 -19.74
N ARG A 117 -0.17 16.89 -19.71
CA ARG A 117 -0.06 15.98 -20.87
C ARG A 117 -0.96 16.43 -22.02
N LEU A 118 -2.20 16.81 -21.74
CA LEU A 118 -3.16 17.30 -22.74
C LEU A 118 -2.67 18.58 -23.42
N SER A 119 -2.19 19.56 -22.67
CA SER A 119 -1.68 20.84 -23.22
C SER A 119 -0.44 20.63 -24.08
N LYS A 120 0.43 19.68 -23.72
CA LYS A 120 1.60 19.32 -24.55
C LYS A 120 1.15 18.71 -25.87
N ASP A 121 0.25 17.74 -25.82
CA ASP A 121 -0.28 17.07 -27.00
C ASP A 121 -1.07 18.03 -27.92
N PHE A 122 -1.80 18.98 -27.34
CA PHE A 122 -2.57 19.96 -28.11
C PHE A 122 -1.66 20.95 -28.84
N GLN A 123 -0.56 21.38 -28.21
CA GLN A 123 0.49 22.18 -28.87
C GLN A 123 1.12 21.42 -30.04
N GLU A 124 1.31 20.11 -29.92
CA GLU A 124 1.86 19.27 -30.99
C GLU A 124 0.86 19.06 -32.15
N ILE A 125 -0.44 18.95 -31.87
CA ILE A 125 -1.50 18.81 -32.88
C ILE A 125 -1.74 20.13 -33.63
N THR A 126 -1.91 21.24 -32.92
CA THR A 126 -2.10 22.57 -33.53
C THR A 126 -0.84 23.06 -34.22
N GLY A 127 0.35 22.75 -33.69
CA GLY A 127 1.63 22.97 -34.37
C GLY A 127 1.79 22.22 -35.69
N ARG A 128 1.04 21.12 -35.89
CA ARG A 128 1.02 20.37 -37.15
C ARG A 128 -0.08 20.84 -38.11
N SER A 129 -1.19 21.41 -37.64
CA SER A 129 -2.25 21.95 -38.49
C SER A 129 -1.97 23.37 -38.99
N THR A 130 -1.10 24.15 -38.32
CA THR A 130 -0.73 25.49 -38.74
C THR A 130 0.70 25.53 -39.31
N ALA A 131 0.86 25.18 -40.58
CA ALA A 131 2.09 25.45 -41.34
C ALA A 131 2.30 26.96 -41.63
N ALA A 132 1.68 27.88 -40.88
CA ALA A 132 1.72 29.32 -41.14
C ALA A 132 1.75 30.16 -39.85
N GLY A 133 2.91 30.22 -39.20
CA GLY A 133 3.56 31.45 -38.73
C GLY A 133 2.83 32.54 -37.90
N LYS A 134 1.63 32.36 -37.32
CA LYS A 134 0.94 33.44 -36.57
C LYS A 134 0.41 33.09 -35.16
N ASP A 135 0.87 31.98 -34.59
CA ASP A 135 -0.01 31.17 -33.73
C ASP A 135 0.50 30.97 -32.29
N SER A 136 1.11 31.98 -31.65
CA SER A 136 1.55 31.89 -30.24
C SER A 136 0.45 32.29 -29.26
N THR A 137 -0.27 33.39 -29.53
CA THR A 137 -1.32 33.92 -28.65
C THR A 137 -2.57 33.03 -28.64
N GLU A 138 -2.97 32.45 -29.76
CA GLU A 138 -4.11 31.52 -29.83
C GLU A 138 -3.82 30.20 -29.09
N ARG A 139 -2.60 29.66 -29.22
CA ARG A 139 -2.16 28.48 -28.46
C ARG A 139 -2.12 28.72 -26.96
N GLU A 140 -1.62 29.88 -26.54
CA GLU A 140 -1.60 30.28 -25.13
C GLU A 140 -3.03 30.41 -24.59
N ASN A 141 -3.92 31.06 -25.33
CA ASN A 141 -5.32 31.24 -24.94
C ASN A 141 -6.05 29.90 -24.80
N VAL A 142 -5.84 28.96 -25.73
CA VAL A 142 -6.44 27.62 -25.64
C VAL A 142 -5.86 26.85 -24.45
N ALA A 143 -4.54 26.87 -24.24
CA ALA A 143 -3.93 26.21 -23.08
C ALA A 143 -4.41 26.78 -21.74
N GLN A 144 -4.61 28.10 -21.65
CA GLN A 144 -5.16 28.75 -20.46
C GLN A 144 -6.65 28.40 -20.27
N ALA A 145 -7.45 28.39 -21.34
CA ALA A 145 -8.85 27.95 -21.28
C ALA A 145 -8.95 26.49 -20.81
N PHE A 146 -8.07 25.61 -21.28
CA PHE A 146 -7.94 24.23 -20.81
C PHE A 146 -7.63 24.15 -19.31
N LYS A 147 -6.66 24.94 -18.84
CA LYS A 147 -6.28 24.98 -17.42
C LYS A 147 -7.44 25.48 -16.55
N VAL A 148 -8.12 26.54 -16.97
CA VAL A 148 -9.28 27.10 -16.27
C VAL A 148 -10.42 26.08 -16.20
N LEU A 149 -10.72 25.42 -17.32
CA LEU A 149 -11.79 24.43 -17.43
C LEU A 149 -11.57 23.20 -16.56
N VAL A 150 -10.34 22.72 -16.49
CA VAL A 150 -9.99 21.59 -15.65
C VAL A 150 -9.90 22.00 -14.16
N ASN A 151 -9.44 23.21 -13.85
CA ASN A 151 -9.53 23.74 -12.49
C ASN A 151 -10.99 23.92 -12.02
N GLN A 152 -11.90 24.35 -12.91
CA GLN A 152 -13.34 24.42 -12.61
C GLN A 152 -13.98 23.03 -12.46
N THR A 153 -13.38 22.01 -13.08
CA THR A 153 -13.78 20.61 -12.92
C THR A 153 -13.50 20.13 -11.51
N LEU A 154 -12.41 20.55 -10.86
CA LEU A 154 -12.11 20.24 -9.44
C LEU A 154 -13.26 20.61 -8.49
N SER A 155 -14.03 21.65 -8.78
CA SER A 155 -15.21 22.03 -7.99
C SER A 155 -16.35 21.00 -8.02
N GLY A 156 -16.27 19.98 -8.89
CA GLY A 156 -17.20 18.85 -8.94
C GLY A 156 -16.76 17.62 -8.15
N SER A 157 -15.57 17.67 -7.53
CA SER A 157 -15.08 16.59 -6.67
C SER A 157 -15.92 16.46 -5.40
N LYS A 158 -16.12 15.23 -4.95
CA LYS A 158 -16.89 14.92 -3.74
C LYS A 158 -16.11 13.96 -2.87
N ILE A 159 -16.14 14.18 -1.56
CA ILE A 159 -15.73 13.16 -0.59
C ILE A 159 -16.84 12.12 -0.53
N ILE A 160 -16.49 10.85 -0.74
CA ILE A 160 -17.44 9.74 -0.84
C ILE A 160 -17.26 8.69 0.26
N ASP A 161 -16.11 8.65 0.93
CA ASP A 161 -15.87 7.69 2.00
C ASP A 161 -14.77 8.13 2.97
N HIS A 162 -14.79 7.55 4.18
CA HIS A 162 -13.79 7.70 5.22
C HIS A 162 -13.49 6.35 5.88
N TRP A 163 -12.21 6.11 6.18
CA TRP A 163 -11.81 4.94 6.96
C TRP A 163 -10.82 5.33 8.06
N GLU A 164 -11.12 4.98 9.30
CA GLU A 164 -10.23 5.22 10.44
C GLU A 164 -9.50 3.93 10.80
N HIS A 165 -8.18 4.02 10.96
CA HIS A 165 -7.38 2.87 11.33
C HIS A 165 -7.68 2.49 12.79
N PRO A 166 -8.20 1.28 13.09
CA PRO A 166 -8.71 0.97 14.43
C PRO A 166 -7.64 0.95 15.53
N ALA A 167 -6.39 0.63 15.19
CA ALA A 167 -5.26 0.65 16.14
C ALA A 167 -4.34 1.86 16.04
N LYS A 168 -4.59 2.82 15.12
CA LYS A 168 -3.72 3.99 14.94
C LYS A 168 -4.56 5.24 14.87
N ASN A 169 -4.03 6.34 15.39
CA ASN A 169 -4.68 7.64 15.26
C ASN A 169 -4.50 8.22 13.84
N VAL A 170 -5.05 7.54 12.83
CA VAL A 170 -4.96 7.86 11.40
C VAL A 170 -6.33 7.71 10.75
N LEU A 171 -6.75 8.73 10.02
CA LEU A 171 -7.98 8.73 9.23
C LEU A 171 -7.63 8.89 7.75
N TYR A 172 -8.27 8.08 6.92
CA TYR A 172 -8.19 8.11 5.46
C TYR A 172 -9.50 8.67 4.88
N SER A 173 -9.39 9.41 3.80
CA SER A 173 -10.52 10.01 3.07
C SER A 173 -10.41 9.71 1.58
N LEU A 174 -11.56 9.45 0.95
CA LEU A 174 -11.67 9.16 -0.48
C LEU A 174 -12.45 10.26 -1.19
N ALA A 175 -11.77 10.95 -2.10
CA ALA A 175 -12.36 11.90 -3.03
C ALA A 175 -12.65 11.22 -4.38
N ARG A 176 -13.76 11.58 -5.01
CA ARG A 176 -14.20 11.08 -6.33
C ARG A 176 -14.60 12.23 -7.25
N ILE A 177 -14.28 12.09 -8.53
CA ILE A 177 -14.86 12.91 -9.59
C ILE A 177 -15.12 12.08 -10.85
N GLU A 178 -16.30 12.27 -11.42
CA GLU A 178 -16.73 11.60 -12.65
C GLU A 178 -16.18 12.33 -13.88
N LEU A 179 -15.64 11.58 -14.84
CA LEU A 179 -15.20 12.15 -16.13
C LEU A 179 -16.36 12.81 -16.89
N LYS A 180 -17.58 12.28 -16.78
CA LYS A 180 -18.77 12.87 -17.41
C LYS A 180 -19.09 14.27 -16.90
N ILE A 181 -18.82 14.55 -15.61
CA ILE A 181 -19.01 15.89 -15.04
C ILE A 181 -17.99 16.87 -15.63
N MET A 182 -16.77 16.39 -15.93
CA MET A 182 -15.75 17.15 -16.64
C MET A 182 -16.21 17.48 -18.07
N GLU A 183 -16.66 16.48 -18.84
CA GLU A 183 -17.14 16.64 -20.22
C GLU A 183 -18.33 17.60 -20.31
N LYS A 184 -19.29 17.49 -19.40
CA LYS A 184 -20.44 18.39 -19.36
C LYS A 184 -20.04 19.85 -19.05
N LYS A 185 -19.02 20.06 -18.21
CA LYS A 185 -18.48 21.40 -17.95
C LYS A 185 -17.73 21.96 -19.16
N ILE A 186 -17.04 21.11 -19.92
CA ILE A 186 -16.41 21.47 -21.21
C ILE A 186 -17.46 21.95 -22.20
N ASP A 187 -18.61 21.28 -22.29
CA ASP A 187 -19.70 21.65 -23.19
C ASP A 187 -20.37 22.99 -22.85
N LEU A 188 -20.33 23.40 -21.60
CA LEU A 188 -20.90 24.68 -21.14
C LEU A 188 -19.96 25.87 -21.41
N HIS A 189 -18.73 25.64 -21.86
CA HIS A 189 -17.76 26.70 -22.10
C HIS A 189 -17.79 27.15 -23.57
N ASN A 190 -18.61 28.16 -23.83
CA ASN A 190 -18.88 28.71 -25.17
C ASN A 190 -17.65 29.37 -25.84
N GLU A 191 -16.55 29.57 -25.12
CA GLU A 191 -15.31 30.14 -25.65
C GLU A 191 -14.48 29.13 -26.46
N LEU A 192 -14.82 27.85 -26.40
CA LEU A 192 -14.16 26.80 -27.18
C LEU A 192 -14.95 26.51 -28.46
N SER A 193 -14.26 26.35 -29.59
CA SER A 193 -14.87 25.83 -30.83
C SER A 193 -15.29 24.36 -30.67
N ASP A 194 -16.29 23.91 -31.45
CA ASP A 194 -16.77 22.52 -31.38
C ASP A 194 -15.65 21.50 -31.65
N GLU A 195 -14.75 21.79 -32.60
CA GLU A 195 -13.57 20.98 -32.89
C GLU A 195 -12.62 20.87 -31.68
N SER A 196 -12.43 21.96 -30.95
CA SER A 196 -11.62 21.96 -29.73
C SER A 196 -12.28 21.13 -28.63
N ARG A 197 -13.61 21.26 -28.46
CA ARG A 197 -14.37 20.49 -27.45
C ARG A 197 -14.30 18.98 -27.73
N ASP A 198 -14.45 18.55 -28.98
CA ASP A 198 -14.34 17.13 -29.34
C ASP A 198 -12.91 16.59 -29.20
N ALA A 199 -11.91 17.38 -29.58
CA ALA A 199 -10.51 17.02 -29.38
C ALA A 199 -10.16 16.87 -27.89
N ILE A 200 -10.69 17.75 -27.04
CA ILE A 200 -10.57 17.69 -25.58
C ILE A 200 -11.15 16.39 -25.04
N LYS A 201 -12.42 16.10 -25.37
CA LYS A 201 -13.13 14.91 -24.89
C LYS A 201 -12.39 13.63 -25.24
N LYS A 202 -12.06 13.46 -26.53
CA LYS A 202 -11.37 12.27 -27.03
C LYS A 202 -10.00 12.07 -26.37
N LYS A 203 -9.28 13.16 -26.09
CA LYS A 203 -8.00 13.11 -25.40
C LYS A 203 -8.14 12.83 -23.90
N ALA A 204 -9.13 13.40 -23.22
CA ALA A 204 -9.42 13.13 -21.81
C ALA A 204 -9.79 11.65 -21.61
N GLU A 205 -10.61 11.07 -22.49
CA GLU A 205 -10.93 9.64 -22.48
C GLU A 205 -9.70 8.76 -22.69
N LYS A 206 -8.85 9.11 -23.65
CA LYS A 206 -7.59 8.39 -23.92
C LYS A 206 -6.64 8.45 -22.73
N LEU A 207 -6.58 9.59 -22.05
CA LEU A 207 -5.69 9.76 -20.91
C LEU A 207 -6.18 9.02 -19.67
N HIS A 208 -7.51 9.01 -19.43
CA HIS A 208 -8.11 8.17 -18.39
C HIS A 208 -7.74 6.70 -18.61
N GLU A 209 -7.85 6.23 -19.85
CA GLU A 209 -7.47 4.87 -20.24
C GLU A 209 -5.96 4.58 -20.08
N GLU A 210 -5.10 5.56 -20.34
CA GLU A 210 -3.65 5.45 -20.12
C GLU A 210 -3.31 5.37 -18.63
N MET A 211 -3.87 6.24 -17.78
CA MET A 211 -3.64 6.20 -16.32
C MET A 211 -4.16 4.90 -15.70
N ARG A 212 -5.32 4.43 -16.17
CA ARG A 212 -5.86 3.12 -15.79
C ARG A 212 -4.89 1.98 -16.13
N LYS A 213 -4.20 2.04 -17.26
CA LYS A 213 -3.18 1.05 -17.67
C LYS A 213 -1.87 1.18 -16.89
N GLU A 214 -1.47 2.41 -16.58
CA GLU A 214 -0.27 2.70 -15.78
C GLU A 214 -0.45 2.37 -14.29
N GLY A 215 -1.68 2.10 -13.84
CA GLY A 215 -1.98 1.83 -12.43
C GLY A 215 -1.77 3.05 -11.53
N LEU A 216 -1.96 4.25 -12.10
CA LEU A 216 -1.76 5.55 -11.47
C LEU A 216 -3.06 6.20 -11.03
#